data_AF-E2C3U1-F1
#
_entry.id   AF-E2C3U1-F1
#
_cell.length_a   1.000
_cell.length_b   1.000
_cell.length_c   1.000
_cell.angle_alpha   90.00
_cell.angle_beta   90.00
_cell.angle_gamma   90.00
#
_symmetry.space_group_name_H-M   'P 1'
#
loop_
_entity.id
_entity.type
_entity.pdbx_description
1 polymer ?
#
loop_
_entity_poly.entity_id
_entity_poly.type
_entity_poly.pdbx_seq_one_letter_code
_entity_poly.pdbx_strand_id
1 'polypeptide(L)'
;MRDYDHVDFAQKVVKYLQEASQDDDDAVQPVNWFLLETRITKLFKKVPNYNTLLGALEPLEKKVPNKRKSMKKTALQAVMKVPDKIVSQTTTEEDSVEQTMRKIRKLILGYCKERQEPLDLFKLIIHPDDFGRTIRNLLYVSFLVKDGVVKLSKDNRGSLVVQPNRKADQQNEHSSNRTGAQTIISLNMHQWTVC
;
A
#
# COMPACT_ATOMS: atom_id res chain seq x y z
N MET A 1 35.92 24.19 30.65
CA MET A 1 34.97 24.07 29.53
C MET A 1 33.77 24.90 29.96
N ARG A 2 33.44 26.01 29.28
CA ARG A 2 32.27 26.80 29.67
C ARG A 2 31.04 26.03 29.22
N ASP A 3 30.14 25.70 30.15
CA ASP A 3 28.88 25.08 29.83
C ASP A 3 28.08 26.00 28.90
N TYR A 4 27.53 25.43 27.84
CA TYR A 4 26.73 26.16 26.86
C TYR A 4 25.38 26.53 27.49
N ASP A 5 25.16 27.83 27.70
CA ASP A 5 23.89 28.35 28.19
C ASP A 5 22.94 28.62 27.01
N HIS A 6 21.98 27.71 26.84
CA HIS A 6 20.95 27.81 25.80
C HIS A 6 19.97 28.96 26.04
N VAL A 7 19.83 29.44 27.29
CA VAL A 7 18.92 30.54 27.63
C VAL A 7 19.53 31.88 27.21
N ASP A 8 20.81 32.13 27.54
CA ASP A 8 21.56 33.30 27.07
C ASP A 8 21.62 33.37 25.54
N PHE A 9 21.84 32.22 24.88
CA PHE A 9 21.81 32.14 23.42
C PHE A 9 20.43 32.53 22.85
N ALA A 10 19.34 32.00 23.39
CA ALA A 10 17.99 32.33 22.93
C ALA A 10 17.66 33.82 23.13
N GLN A 11 18.05 34.42 24.25
CA GLN A 11 17.88 35.84 24.53
C GLN A 11 18.65 36.71 23.53
N LYS A 12 19.88 36.34 23.17
CA LYS A 12 20.68 37.03 22.15
C LYS A 12 20.05 36.94 20.76
N VAL A 13 19.48 35.80 20.39
CA VAL A 13 18.78 35.64 19.10
C VAL A 13 17.53 36.52 19.03
N VAL A 14 16.74 36.59 20.10
CA VAL A 14 15.56 37.46 20.17
C VAL A 14 15.95 38.93 20.05
N LYS A 15 16.97 39.36 20.81
CA LYS A 15 17.49 40.73 20.74
C LYS A 15 17.97 41.09 19.33
N TYR A 16 18.72 40.19 18.71
CA TYR A 16 19.19 40.37 17.33
C TYR A 16 18.06 40.54 16.31
N LEU A 17 16.96 39.78 16.48
CA LEU A 17 15.82 39.86 15.58
C LEU A 17 15.00 41.14 15.77
N GLN A 18 14.97 41.70 16.99
CA GLN A 18 14.33 42.99 17.28
C GLN A 18 15.14 44.16 16.71
N GLU A 19 16.46 44.10 16.77
CA GLU A 19 17.34 45.12 16.17
C GLU A 19 17.32 45.09 14.63
N ALA A 20 17.09 43.92 14.03
CA ALA A 20 17.04 43.75 12.59
C ALA A 20 15.71 44.17 11.94
N SER A 21 14.67 44.42 12.72
CA SER A 21 13.31 44.78 12.26
C SER A 21 13.01 46.28 12.39
N GLN A 22 14.00 47.13 12.12
CA GLN A 22 13.93 48.57 12.32
C GLN A 22 12.87 49.24 11.41
N ASP A 23 11.63 49.27 11.90
CA ASP A 23 10.60 50.24 11.56
C ASP A 23 10.40 51.13 12.81
N ASP A 24 10.48 52.45 12.63
CA ASP A 24 10.49 53.52 13.65
C ASP A 24 9.16 53.69 14.43
N ASP A 25 8.48 52.61 14.80
CA ASP A 25 7.22 52.69 15.56
C ASP A 25 7.36 52.04 16.93
N ASP A 26 7.16 52.83 17.98
CA ASP A 26 7.30 52.54 19.43
C ASP A 26 6.32 51.47 19.98
N ALA A 27 5.82 50.59 19.12
CA ALA A 27 4.95 49.48 19.47
C ALA A 27 5.75 48.16 19.52
N VAL A 28 5.60 47.40 20.61
CA VAL A 28 6.20 46.07 20.79
C VAL A 28 5.70 45.13 19.68
N GLN A 29 6.43 45.06 18.56
CA GLN A 29 6.11 44.14 17.48
C GLN A 29 6.53 42.72 17.85
N PRO A 30 5.75 41.69 17.47
CA PRO A 30 6.12 40.30 17.65
C PRO A 30 7.38 39.97 16.83
N VAL A 31 8.27 39.16 17.40
CA VAL A 31 9.53 38.73 16.78
C VAL A 31 9.27 38.14 15.39
N ASN A 32 9.88 38.73 14.35
CA ASN A 32 9.75 38.25 12.99
C ASN A 32 10.66 37.04 12.73
N TRP A 33 10.12 35.84 12.99
CA TRP A 33 10.83 34.57 12.78
C TRP A 33 11.20 34.28 11.32
N PHE A 34 10.56 34.92 10.35
CA PHE A 34 10.83 34.69 8.92
C PHE A 34 12.22 35.18 8.49
N LEU A 35 12.72 36.25 9.12
CA LEU A 35 14.08 36.76 8.90
C LEU A 35 15.13 35.74 9.37
N LEU A 36 14.85 35.10 10.52
CA LEU A 36 15.68 34.03 11.05
C LEU A 36 15.70 32.84 10.08
N GLU A 37 14.51 32.40 9.64
CA GLU A 37 14.35 31.29 8.70
C GLU A 37 15.12 31.52 7.40
N THR A 38 15.00 32.70 6.79
CA THR A 38 15.67 33.03 5.51
C THR A 38 17.20 32.98 5.61
N ARG A 39 17.76 33.28 6.79
CA ARG A 39 19.21 33.24 7.02
C ARG A 39 19.70 31.85 7.37
N ILE A 40 18.96 31.14 8.23
CA ILE A 40 19.34 29.79 8.67
C ILE A 40 19.17 28.78 7.54
N THR A 41 18.15 28.91 6.69
CA THR A 41 17.93 28.01 5.53
C THR A 41 19.12 27.93 4.58
N LYS A 42 19.97 28.95 4.52
CA LYS A 42 21.22 28.95 3.73
C LYS A 42 22.33 28.08 4.35
N LEU A 43 22.29 27.86 5.66
CA LEU A 43 23.26 27.05 6.39
C LEU A 43 22.91 25.55 6.34
N PHE A 44 21.64 25.23 6.09
CA PHE A 44 21.19 23.86 5.89
C PHE A 44 21.52 23.37 4.48
N LYS A 45 22.25 22.26 4.38
CA LYS A 45 22.41 21.53 3.12
C LYS A 45 21.07 20.87 2.79
N LYS A 46 20.24 21.54 1.99
CA LYS A 46 19.00 20.96 1.48
C LYS A 46 19.36 19.75 0.60
N VAL A 47 18.85 18.58 0.97
CA VAL A 47 18.98 17.38 0.12
C VAL A 47 18.27 17.69 -1.19
N PRO A 48 18.90 17.43 -2.37
CA PRO A 48 18.22 17.58 -3.64
C PRO A 48 16.94 16.77 -3.63
N ASN A 49 15.83 17.36 -4.10
CA ASN A 49 14.62 16.59 -4.35
C ASN A 49 14.95 15.59 -5.48
N TYR A 50 15.23 14.34 -5.12
CA TYR A 50 15.35 13.28 -6.09
C TYR A 50 13.95 12.72 -6.36
N ASN A 51 13.45 12.95 -7.57
CA ASN A 51 12.31 12.21 -8.06
C ASN A 51 12.89 10.92 -8.65
N THR A 52 12.83 9.80 -7.93
CA THR A 52 13.20 8.47 -8.45
C THR A 52 12.26 8.00 -9.59
N LEU A 53 11.26 8.81 -9.91
CA LEU A 53 10.25 8.61 -10.93
C LEU A 53 10.62 9.43 -12.17
N LEU A 54 11.75 9.09 -12.79
CA LEU A 54 12.14 9.59 -14.11
C LEU A 54 11.07 9.12 -15.14
N GLY A 55 10.11 9.99 -15.45
CA GLY A 55 9.20 9.86 -16.60
C GLY A 55 7.99 8.92 -16.47
N ALA A 56 7.91 8.04 -15.46
CA ALA A 56 6.79 7.08 -15.34
C ALA A 56 5.47 7.69 -14.84
N LEU A 57 5.51 8.91 -14.27
CA LEU A 57 4.34 9.63 -13.79
C LEU A 57 4.03 10.91 -14.59
N GLU A 58 4.77 11.18 -15.66
CA GLU A 58 4.34 12.21 -16.59
C GLU A 58 3.01 11.74 -17.18
N PRO A 59 1.87 12.46 -16.99
CA PRO A 59 0.59 12.01 -17.48
C PRO A 59 0.65 11.94 -19.00
N LEU A 60 0.90 10.74 -19.55
CA LEU A 60 0.82 10.50 -20.97
C LEU A 60 -0.58 10.96 -21.42
N GLU A 61 -0.62 11.78 -22.47
CA GLU A 61 -1.87 12.26 -23.04
C GLU A 61 -2.82 11.07 -23.21
N LYS A 62 -3.98 11.15 -22.55
CA LYS A 62 -4.99 10.08 -22.59
C LYS A 62 -5.35 9.87 -24.05
N LYS A 63 -4.83 8.81 -24.67
CA LYS A 63 -5.28 8.39 -26.00
C LYS A 63 -6.77 8.11 -25.88
N VAL A 64 -7.58 9.01 -26.42
CA VAL A 64 -9.01 8.81 -26.55
C VAL A 64 -9.19 7.49 -27.29
N PRO A 65 -9.78 6.45 -26.66
CA PRO A 65 -9.96 5.18 -27.33
C PRO A 65 -10.93 5.44 -28.49
N ASN A 66 -10.39 5.49 -29.70
CA ASN A 66 -11.20 5.58 -30.90
C ASN A 66 -11.97 4.27 -30.99
N LYS A 67 -13.24 4.28 -30.52
CA LYS A 67 -14.13 3.13 -30.58
C LYS A 67 -14.34 2.80 -32.05
N ARG A 68 -13.51 1.90 -32.57
CA ARG A 68 -13.75 1.28 -33.88
C ARG A 68 -15.07 0.53 -33.74
N LYS A 69 -16.11 1.03 -34.43
CA LYS A 69 -17.35 0.28 -34.60
C LYS A 69 -16.98 -1.10 -35.12
N SER A 70 -17.42 -2.14 -34.41
CA SER A 70 -17.21 -3.52 -34.85
C SER A 70 -17.88 -3.70 -36.20
N MET A 71 -17.07 -3.72 -37.28
CA MET A 71 -17.54 -4.25 -38.55
C MET A 71 -17.67 -5.76 -38.36
N LYS A 72 -18.91 -6.25 -38.39
CA LYS A 72 -19.19 -7.68 -38.51
C LYS A 72 -18.50 -8.17 -39.79
N LYS A 73 -17.36 -8.85 -39.66
CA LYS A 73 -16.73 -9.53 -40.78
C LYS A 73 -17.32 -10.93 -40.86
N THR A 74 -18.07 -11.14 -41.94
CA THR A 74 -18.49 -12.45 -42.44
C THR A 74 -17.29 -13.41 -42.44
N ALA A 75 -17.52 -14.61 -41.93
CA ALA A 75 -16.54 -15.66 -41.80
C ALA A 75 -15.95 -16.04 -43.17
N LEU A 76 -14.62 -15.94 -43.29
CA LEU A 76 -13.84 -16.76 -44.20
C LEU A 76 -12.69 -17.34 -43.36
N GLN A 77 -12.69 -18.67 -43.30
CA GLN A 77 -11.75 -19.50 -42.56
C GLN A 77 -10.31 -19.17 -42.98
N ALA A 78 -9.53 -18.62 -42.04
CA ALA A 78 -8.08 -18.57 -42.16
C ALA A 78 -7.52 -19.68 -41.26
N VAL A 79 -6.97 -20.72 -41.88
CA VAL A 79 -6.29 -21.83 -41.20
C VAL A 79 -5.12 -21.25 -40.42
N MET A 80 -5.23 -21.25 -39.09
CA MET A 80 -4.20 -20.81 -38.18
C MET A 80 -3.20 -21.96 -37.99
N LYS A 81 -1.99 -21.84 -38.54
CA LYS A 81 -0.87 -22.72 -38.19
C LYS A 81 -0.44 -22.40 -36.76
N VAL A 82 -0.74 -23.31 -35.84
CA VAL A 82 -0.25 -23.31 -34.46
C VAL A 82 1.21 -23.80 -34.47
N PRO A 83 2.17 -23.13 -33.80
CA PRO A 83 3.50 -23.67 -33.61
C PRO A 83 3.45 -24.82 -32.60
N ASP A 84 3.99 -25.96 -33.02
CA ASP A 84 4.17 -27.15 -32.18
C ASP A 84 5.19 -26.90 -31.06
N LYS A 85 4.90 -27.52 -29.90
CA LYS A 85 5.73 -27.62 -28.68
C LYS A 85 5.86 -26.35 -27.84
N ILE A 86 4.85 -26.14 -27.01
CA ILE A 86 5.10 -25.82 -25.60
C ILE A 86 4.88 -27.14 -24.86
N VAL A 87 5.96 -27.68 -24.30
CA VAL A 87 5.93 -28.89 -23.49
C VAL A 87 5.00 -28.63 -22.31
N SER A 88 3.86 -29.29 -22.34
CA SER A 88 2.91 -29.42 -21.26
C SER A 88 3.59 -30.15 -20.10
N GLN A 89 4.22 -29.39 -19.20
CA GLN A 89 4.45 -29.90 -17.86
C GLN A 89 3.10 -30.05 -17.18
N THR A 90 2.70 -31.31 -17.07
CA THR A 90 1.57 -31.82 -16.32
C THR A 90 1.64 -31.33 -14.87
N THR A 91 0.89 -30.28 -14.57
CA THR A 91 0.29 -30.13 -13.24
C THR A 91 -1.21 -30.03 -13.44
N THR A 92 -1.86 -31.09 -13.00
CA THR A 92 -3.30 -31.31 -12.87
C THR A 92 -4.00 -30.06 -12.35
N GLU A 93 -5.01 -29.61 -13.11
CA GLU A 93 -6.11 -28.76 -12.64
C GLU A 93 -5.69 -27.42 -12.01
N GLU A 94 -5.29 -26.45 -12.85
CA GLU A 94 -5.42 -25.06 -12.46
C GLU A 94 -6.91 -24.73 -12.35
N ASP A 95 -7.49 -24.95 -11.16
CA ASP A 95 -8.74 -24.29 -10.78
C ASP A 95 -8.65 -22.83 -11.20
N SER A 96 -9.67 -22.35 -11.92
CA SER A 96 -9.74 -20.94 -12.30
C SER A 96 -9.54 -20.08 -11.05
N VAL A 97 -8.80 -18.97 -11.17
CA VAL A 97 -8.49 -18.04 -10.07
C VAL A 97 -9.72 -17.77 -9.20
N GLU A 98 -10.88 -17.58 -9.82
CA GLU A 98 -12.14 -17.38 -9.12
C GLU A 98 -12.61 -18.59 -8.30
N GLN A 99 -12.43 -19.81 -8.81
CA GLN A 99 -12.77 -21.03 -8.08
C GLN A 99 -11.92 -21.15 -6.82
N THR A 100 -10.62 -20.90 -6.92
CA THR A 100 -9.71 -20.92 -5.76
C THR A 100 -10.08 -19.85 -4.75
N MET A 101 -10.37 -18.62 -5.18
CA MET A 101 -10.86 -17.56 -4.29
C MET A 101 -12.18 -17.95 -3.60
N ARG A 102 -13.12 -18.58 -4.33
CA ARG A 102 -14.36 -19.11 -3.75
C ARG A 102 -14.09 -20.21 -2.72
N LYS A 103 -13.13 -21.11 -2.97
CA LYS A 103 -12.72 -22.15 -2.01
C LYS A 103 -12.14 -21.55 -0.74
N ILE A 104 -11.19 -20.61 -0.87
CA ILE A 104 -10.57 -19.91 0.27
C ILE A 104 -11.63 -19.17 1.10
N ARG A 105 -12.56 -18.45 0.45
CA ARG A 105 -13.68 -17.78 1.13
C ARG A 105 -14.53 -18.77 1.92
N LYS A 106 -14.91 -19.90 1.32
CA LYS A 106 -15.70 -20.94 1.99
C LYS A 106 -14.95 -21.53 3.19
N LEU A 107 -13.64 -21.74 3.07
CA LEU A 107 -12.80 -22.26 4.14
C LEU A 107 -12.74 -21.30 5.34
N ILE A 108 -12.49 -20.01 5.09
CA ILE A 108 -12.51 -18.98 6.13
C ILE A 108 -13.88 -18.92 6.83
N LEU A 109 -14.96 -18.95 6.05
CA LEU A 109 -16.33 -18.89 6.58
C LEU A 109 -16.68 -20.12 7.42
N GLY A 110 -16.33 -21.32 6.94
CA GLY A 110 -16.55 -22.58 7.65
C GLY A 110 -15.79 -22.63 8.97
N TYR A 111 -14.50 -22.30 8.94
CA TYR A 111 -13.64 -22.27 10.12
C TYR A 111 -14.16 -21.30 11.19
N CYS A 112 -14.46 -20.05 10.80
CA CYS A 112 -14.97 -19.04 11.71
C CYS A 112 -16.37 -19.40 12.26
N LYS A 113 -17.20 -20.13 11.50
CA LYS A 113 -18.52 -20.57 11.96
C LYS A 113 -18.44 -21.68 13.00
N GLU A 114 -17.50 -22.61 12.83
CA GLU A 114 -17.33 -23.76 13.73
C GLU A 114 -16.59 -23.38 15.02
N ARG A 115 -15.51 -22.60 14.91
CA ARG A 115 -14.62 -22.27 16.04
C ARG A 115 -14.98 -20.96 16.74
N GLN A 116 -15.79 -20.10 16.11
CA GLN A 116 -16.03 -18.70 16.53
C GLN A 116 -14.75 -17.87 16.73
N GLU A 117 -13.63 -18.29 16.14
CA GLU A 117 -12.32 -17.67 16.27
C GLU A 117 -11.81 -17.21 14.88
N PRO A 118 -11.13 -16.06 14.80
CA PRO A 118 -10.49 -15.63 13.55
C PRO A 118 -9.35 -16.58 13.16
N LEU A 119 -9.17 -16.82 11.86
CA LEU A 119 -8.18 -17.77 11.36
C LEU A 119 -6.81 -17.09 11.18
N ASP A 120 -5.72 -17.74 11.59
CA ASP A 120 -4.37 -17.24 11.32
C ASP A 120 -4.09 -17.16 9.81
N LEU A 121 -3.62 -16.00 9.34
CA LEU A 121 -3.26 -15.77 7.95
C LEU A 121 -2.18 -16.72 7.46
N PHE A 122 -1.11 -16.93 8.23
CA PHE A 122 0.04 -17.72 7.79
C PHE A 122 -0.33 -19.20 7.65
N LYS A 123 -1.14 -19.70 8.59
CA LYS A 123 -1.69 -21.06 8.53
C LYS A 123 -2.61 -21.28 7.32
N LEU A 124 -3.25 -20.22 6.82
CA LEU A 124 -4.10 -20.28 5.63
C LEU A 124 -3.29 -20.27 4.33
N ILE A 125 -2.23 -19.46 4.24
CA ILE A 125 -1.53 -19.20 2.97
C ILE A 125 -0.35 -20.14 2.72
N ILE A 126 0.30 -20.65 3.76
CA ILE A 126 1.53 -21.43 3.63
C ILE A 126 1.24 -22.79 3.00
N HIS A 127 1.94 -23.07 1.89
CA HIS A 127 2.02 -24.40 1.29
C HIS A 127 3.37 -25.02 1.66
N PRO A 128 3.43 -26.28 2.14
CA PRO A 128 4.66 -26.87 2.68
C PRO A 128 5.76 -27.09 1.63
N ASP A 129 5.38 -27.42 0.39
CA ASP A 129 6.34 -27.84 -0.64
C ASP A 129 6.58 -26.80 -1.75
N ASP A 130 5.80 -25.71 -1.79
CA ASP A 130 5.81 -24.77 -2.91
C ASP A 130 5.62 -23.32 -2.43
N PHE A 131 6.72 -22.57 -2.45
CA PHE A 131 6.72 -21.14 -2.13
C PHE A 131 5.86 -20.32 -3.11
N GLY A 132 5.86 -20.66 -4.39
CA GLY A 132 5.07 -19.97 -5.41
C GLY A 132 3.57 -20.09 -5.15
N ARG A 133 3.11 -21.26 -4.70
CA ARG A 133 1.73 -21.45 -4.21
C ARG A 133 1.43 -20.60 -2.98
N THR A 134 2.38 -20.48 -2.05
CA THR A 134 2.22 -19.61 -0.87
C THR A 134 1.98 -18.15 -1.26
N ILE A 135 2.78 -17.62 -2.19
CA ILE A 135 2.60 -16.25 -2.71
C ILE A 135 1.29 -16.11 -3.47
N ARG A 136 0.87 -17.12 -4.23
CA ARG A 136 -0.41 -17.15 -4.94
C ARG A 136 -1.60 -17.10 -3.95
N ASN A 137 -1.53 -17.88 -2.88
CA ASN A 137 -2.53 -17.90 -1.81
C ASN A 137 -2.63 -16.54 -1.10
N LEU A 138 -1.47 -15.92 -0.79
CA LEU A 138 -1.42 -14.57 -0.22
C LEU A 138 -2.11 -13.55 -1.12
N LEU A 139 -1.85 -13.63 -2.43
CA LEU A 139 -2.48 -12.74 -3.41
C LEU A 139 -4.01 -12.92 -3.43
N TYR A 140 -4.51 -14.16 -3.40
CA TYR A 140 -5.96 -14.41 -3.34
C TYR A 140 -6.61 -13.83 -2.08
N VAL A 141 -5.96 -13.98 -0.92
CA VAL A 141 -6.46 -13.37 0.33
C VAL A 141 -6.45 -11.84 0.23
N SER A 142 -5.42 -11.25 -0.39
CA SER A 142 -5.36 -9.80 -0.59
C SER A 142 -6.51 -9.27 -1.44
N PHE A 143 -6.94 -10.01 -2.46
CA PHE A 143 -8.11 -9.65 -3.27
C PHE A 143 -9.40 -9.73 -2.46
N LEU A 144 -9.58 -10.77 -1.64
CA LEU A 144 -10.74 -10.88 -0.75
C LEU A 144 -10.82 -9.75 0.28
N VAL A 145 -9.67 -9.24 0.74
CA VAL A 145 -9.60 -8.08 1.64
C VAL A 145 -9.91 -6.78 0.90
N LYS A 146 -9.37 -6.61 -0.32
CA LYS A 146 -9.65 -5.45 -1.18
C LYS A 146 -11.14 -5.35 -1.52
N ASP A 147 -11.77 -6.47 -1.85
CA ASP A 147 -13.20 -6.58 -2.15
C ASP A 147 -14.07 -6.44 -0.88
N GLY A 148 -13.47 -6.36 0.30
CA GLY A 148 -14.17 -6.20 1.56
C GLY A 148 -14.95 -7.43 2.00
N VAL A 149 -14.71 -8.59 1.39
CA VAL A 149 -15.34 -9.88 1.73
C VAL A 149 -14.74 -10.45 3.02
N VAL A 150 -13.43 -10.25 3.21
CA VAL A 150 -12.68 -10.69 4.39
C VAL A 150 -12.04 -9.46 5.03
N LYS A 151 -11.98 -9.43 6.36
CA LYS A 151 -11.26 -8.42 7.12
C LYS A 151 -9.98 -9.03 7.68
N LEU A 152 -8.87 -8.31 7.52
CA LEU A 152 -7.60 -8.61 8.16
C LEU A 152 -7.49 -7.78 9.44
N SER A 153 -7.08 -8.42 10.54
CA SER A 153 -6.84 -7.78 11.84
C SER A 153 -5.64 -8.40 12.53
N LYS A 154 -5.08 -7.73 13.54
CA LYS A 154 -4.11 -8.34 14.45
C LYS A 154 -4.83 -8.89 15.67
N ASP A 155 -4.47 -10.10 16.08
CA ASP A 155 -4.89 -10.67 17.35
C ASP A 155 -4.13 -10.03 18.52
N ASN A 156 -4.56 -10.31 19.76
CA ASN A 156 -3.93 -9.87 21.01
C ASN A 156 -2.45 -10.26 21.10
N ARG A 157 -2.02 -11.33 20.41
CA ARG A 157 -0.62 -11.77 20.32
C ARG A 157 0.19 -11.06 19.23
N GLY A 158 -0.43 -10.15 18.48
CA GLY A 158 0.18 -9.44 17.36
C GLY A 158 0.18 -10.22 16.03
N SER A 159 -0.30 -11.46 16.02
CA SER A 159 -0.42 -12.30 14.82
C SER A 159 -1.51 -11.79 13.88
N LEU A 160 -1.28 -11.94 12.58
CA LEU A 160 -2.25 -11.56 11.55
C LEU A 160 -3.34 -12.62 11.43
N VAL A 161 -4.59 -12.19 11.59
CA VAL A 161 -5.76 -13.07 11.52
C VAL A 161 -6.79 -12.55 10.52
N VAL A 162 -7.46 -13.48 9.84
CA VAL A 162 -8.50 -13.22 8.85
C VAL A 162 -9.87 -13.68 9.36
N GLN A 163 -10.88 -12.86 9.11
CA GLN A 163 -12.27 -13.15 9.48
C GLN A 163 -13.24 -12.67 8.40
N PRO A 164 -14.38 -13.35 8.19
CA PRO A 164 -15.41 -12.88 7.27
C PRO A 164 -15.89 -11.47 7.66
N ASN A 165 -15.95 -10.57 6.69
CA ASN A 165 -16.49 -9.25 6.94
C ASN A 165 -18.03 -9.29 6.86
N ARG A 166 -18.70 -9.31 8.02
CA ARG A 166 -20.17 -9.29 8.12
C ARG A 166 -20.81 -8.00 7.58
N LYS A 167 -20.03 -6.93 7.37
CA LYS A 167 -20.52 -5.66 6.84
C LYS A 167 -20.69 -5.65 5.30
N ALA A 168 -20.29 -6.71 4.61
CA ALA A 168 -20.42 -6.78 3.15
C ALA A 168 -21.89 -6.71 2.66
N ASP A 169 -22.86 -7.06 3.51
CA ASP A 169 -24.30 -7.00 3.18
C ASP A 169 -24.93 -5.62 3.40
N GLN A 170 -24.22 -4.68 4.05
CA GLN A 170 -24.68 -3.31 4.20
C GLN A 170 -24.05 -2.44 3.11
N GLN A 171 -24.62 -2.57 1.92
CA GLN A 171 -24.40 -1.70 0.77
C GLN A 171 -25.00 -0.31 1.05
N ASN A 172 -24.56 0.38 2.10
CA ASN A 172 -24.86 1.79 2.40
C ASN A 172 -24.13 2.24 3.66
N GLU A 173 -22.81 2.44 3.58
CA GLU A 173 -22.16 3.46 4.40
C GLU A 173 -21.09 4.14 3.55
N HIS A 174 -21.51 5.18 2.84
CA HIS A 174 -20.65 6.29 2.44
C HIS A 174 -20.12 6.99 3.70
N SER A 175 -19.19 6.36 4.41
CA SER A 175 -18.44 7.02 5.48
C SER A 175 -17.05 7.38 4.95
N SER A 176 -16.85 8.69 4.82
CA SER A 176 -15.68 9.46 4.37
C SER A 176 -14.36 9.21 5.14
N ASN A 177 -14.13 8.02 5.70
CA ASN A 177 -12.89 7.74 6.44
C ASN A 177 -12.57 6.23 6.52
N ARG A 178 -12.53 5.54 5.37
CA ARG A 178 -11.72 4.31 5.29
C ARG A 178 -10.26 4.76 5.33
N THR A 179 -9.74 5.02 6.53
CA THR A 179 -8.29 5.02 6.77
C THR A 179 -7.84 3.64 6.30
N GLY A 180 -7.33 3.59 5.07
CA GLY A 180 -7.01 2.34 4.40
C GLY A 180 -5.95 1.65 5.22
N ALA A 181 -6.34 0.66 6.02
CA ALA A 181 -5.42 -0.13 6.81
C ALA A 181 -4.56 -0.95 5.84
N GLN A 182 -3.47 -0.35 5.38
CA GLN A 182 -2.46 -1.00 4.56
C GLN A 182 -1.61 -1.86 5.49
N THR A 183 -1.63 -3.17 5.25
CA THR A 183 -0.74 -4.10 5.95
C THR A 183 0.36 -4.50 4.98
N ILE A 184 1.61 -4.19 5.34
CA ILE A 184 2.79 -4.61 4.58
C ILE A 184 3.29 -5.90 5.22
N ILE A 185 3.41 -6.96 4.42
CA ILE A 185 3.89 -8.27 4.85
C ILE A 185 5.16 -8.57 4.06
N SER A 186 6.26 -8.85 4.75
CA SER A 186 7.47 -9.40 4.14
C SER A 186 7.50 -10.91 4.37
N LEU A 187 7.71 -11.65 3.29
CA LEU A 187 7.90 -13.10 3.34
C LEU A 187 9.00 -13.47 2.34
N ASN A 188 10.10 -14.02 2.84
CA ASN A 188 11.18 -14.54 2.01
C ASN A 188 11.19 -16.08 2.03
N MET A 189 11.94 -16.67 1.10
CA MET A 189 11.99 -18.13 0.95
C MET A 189 12.61 -18.83 2.17
N HIS A 190 13.57 -18.19 2.84
CA HIS A 190 14.19 -18.72 4.07
C HIS A 190 13.23 -18.75 5.27
N GLN A 191 12.39 -17.73 5.41
CA GLN A 191 11.35 -17.65 6.44
C GLN A 191 10.29 -18.72 6.19
N TRP A 192 9.87 -18.88 4.94
CA TRP A 192 8.91 -19.91 4.56
C TRP A 192 9.36 -21.33 4.92
N THR A 193 10.63 -21.68 4.72
CA THR A 193 11.14 -23.03 5.07
C THR A 193 11.16 -23.34 6.57
N VAL A 194 10.97 -22.34 7.43
CA VAL A 194 11.04 -22.46 8.90
C VAL A 194 9.65 -22.32 9.55
N CYS A 195 8.62 -21.94 8.78
CA CYS A 195 7.24 -21.81 9.25
C CYS A 195 6.49 -23.15 9.20
#